data_AF-A0A925MFW5-F1
#
_entry.id   AF-A0A925MFW5-F1
#
_cell.length_a   1.000
_cell.length_b   1.000
_cell.length_c   1.000
_cell.angle_alpha   90.00
_cell.angle_beta   90.00
_cell.angle_gamma   90.00
#
_symmetry.space_group_name_H-M   'P 1'
#
loop_
_entity.id
_entity.type
_entity.pdbx_description
1 polymer ?
#
loop_
_entity_poly.entity_id
_entity_poly.type
_entity_poly.pdbx_seq_one_letter_code
_entity_poly.pdbx_strand_id
1 'polypeptide(L)'
;VAARRWARALGLPRRVFVKTPEEVKPAYVDFDSTVYVELLAKYLRGASAAALSEMLPAVEEAWVIDADGARYTAELRIAALDPEPWRPEPWRPEP
;
A
#
# COMPACT_ATOMS: atom_id res chain seq x y z
N VAL A 1 19.90 -12.19 7.58
CA VAL A 1 19.44 -13.56 7.93
C VAL A 1 18.30 -13.56 8.94
N ALA A 2 18.43 -12.89 10.09
CA ALA A 2 17.39 -12.87 11.14
C ALA A 2 16.04 -12.31 10.67
N ALA A 3 16.01 -11.14 10.01
CA ALA A 3 14.77 -10.54 9.51
C ALA A 3 13.99 -11.46 8.55
N ARG A 4 14.69 -12.13 7.62
CA ARG A 4 14.09 -13.11 6.70
C ARG A 4 13.53 -14.33 7.42
N ARG A 5 14.22 -14.82 8.46
CA ARG A 5 13.71 -15.92 9.29
C ARG A 5 12.44 -15.51 10.04
N TRP A 6 12.45 -14.31 10.62
CA TRP A 6 11.29 -13.73 11.29
C TRP A 6 10.10 -13.57 10.34
N ALA A 7 10.31 -12.97 9.16
CA ALA A 7 9.27 -12.80 8.14
C ALA A 7 8.66 -14.14 7.73
N ARG A 8 9.49 -15.16 7.47
CA ARG A 8 9.02 -16.52 7.15
C ARG A 8 8.23 -17.17 8.30
N ALA A 9 8.64 -16.95 9.55
CA ALA A 9 7.91 -17.47 10.71
C ALA A 9 6.51 -16.84 10.86
N LEU A 10 6.32 -15.63 10.33
CA LEU A 10 5.03 -14.94 10.26
C LEU A 10 4.27 -15.21 8.95
N GLY A 11 4.80 -16.03 8.04
CA GLY A 11 4.20 -16.28 6.72
C GLY A 11 4.24 -15.10 5.76
N LEU A 12 5.08 -14.09 6.01
CA LEU A 12 5.15 -12.89 5.17
C LEU A 12 5.91 -13.15 3.86
N PRO A 13 5.48 -12.55 2.73
CA PRO A 13 6.23 -12.58 1.49
C PRO A 13 7.51 -11.75 1.59
N ARG A 14 8.40 -11.86 0.59
CA ARG A 14 9.66 -11.11 0.53
C ARG A 14 9.46 -9.59 0.60
N ARG A 15 8.42 -9.08 -0.06
CA ARG A 15 8.12 -7.65 -0.18
C ARG A 15 6.80 -7.34 0.48
N VAL A 16 6.81 -6.35 1.37
CA VAL A 16 5.66 -5.93 2.17
C VAL A 16 5.60 -4.42 2.25
N PHE A 17 4.44 -3.90 2.62
CA PHE A 17 4.31 -2.56 3.17
C PHE A 17 4.20 -2.64 4.70
N VAL A 18 4.83 -1.71 5.40
CA VAL A 18 4.68 -1.52 6.85
C VAL A 18 3.97 -0.20 7.12
N LYS A 19 2.99 -0.22 8.01
CA LYS A 19 2.29 0.98 8.49
C LYS A 19 2.32 1.00 10.01
N THR A 20 2.62 2.14 10.60
CA THR A 20 2.51 2.37 12.05
C THR A 20 1.51 3.50 12.30
N PRO A 21 0.95 3.65 13.52
CA PRO A 21 0.09 4.78 13.84
C PRO A 21 0.76 6.14 13.66
N GLU A 22 2.08 6.20 13.85
CA GLU A 22 2.89 7.41 13.85
C GLU A 22 3.34 7.83 12.43
N GLU A 23 3.24 6.93 11.45
CA GLU A 23 3.58 7.18 10.05
C GLU A 23 2.34 7.07 9.16
N VAL A 24 1.98 8.18 8.51
CA VAL A 24 0.76 8.27 7.70
C VAL A 24 0.87 7.40 6.45
N LYS A 25 2.06 7.34 5.81
CA LYS A 25 2.25 6.62 4.55
C LYS A 25 2.90 5.25 4.78
N PRO A 26 2.31 4.14 4.30
CA PRO A 26 2.97 2.85 4.36
C PRO A 26 4.33 2.87 3.67
N ALA A 27 5.34 2.30 4.32
CA ALA A 27 6.69 2.20 3.80
C ALA A 27 6.92 0.83 3.14
N TYR A 28 7.52 0.83 1.96
CA TYR A 28 7.91 -0.40 1.27
C TYR A 28 9.12 -1.06 1.95
N VAL A 29 9.10 -2.38 2.05
CA VAL A 29 10.18 -3.18 2.62
C VAL A 29 10.47 -4.37 1.71
N ASP A 30 11.74 -4.57 1.37
CA ASP A 30 12.25 -5.81 0.77
C ASP A 30 13.18 -6.51 1.78
N PHE A 31 12.80 -7.70 2.25
CA PHE A 31 13.57 -8.47 3.22
C PHE A 31 14.92 -9.01 2.70
N ASP A 32 15.14 -9.03 1.38
CA ASP A 32 16.47 -9.35 0.80
C ASP A 32 17.40 -8.12 0.75
N SER A 33 16.89 -6.91 0.92
CA SER A 33 17.70 -5.68 0.97
C SER A 33 18.04 -5.28 2.39
N THR A 34 19.33 -5.25 2.71
CA THR A 34 19.83 -4.80 4.03
C THR A 34 19.37 -3.39 4.36
N VAL A 35 19.36 -2.49 3.37
CA VAL A 35 18.95 -1.08 3.56
C VAL A 35 17.49 -0.99 4.00
N TYR A 36 16.58 -1.74 3.36
CA TYR A 36 15.17 -1.75 3.74
C TYR A 36 14.95 -2.42 5.10
N VAL A 37 15.71 -3.47 5.43
CA VAL A 37 15.64 -4.11 6.76
C VAL A 37 16.11 -3.17 7.88
N GLU A 38 17.15 -2.36 7.64
CA GLU A 38 17.61 -1.35 8.60
C GLU A 38 16.57 -0.24 8.79
N LEU A 39 15.94 0.22 7.70
CA LEU A 39 14.85 1.20 7.78
C LEU A 39 13.65 0.63 8.53
N LEU A 40 13.26 -0.62 8.27
CA LEU A 40 12.21 -1.30 9.04
C LEU A 40 12.55 -1.30 10.53
N ALA A 41 13.78 -1.66 10.91
CA ALA A 41 14.19 -1.65 12.31
C ALA A 41 14.14 -0.26 12.95
N LYS A 42 14.38 0.81 12.18
CA LYS A 42 14.21 2.20 12.63
C LYS A 42 12.73 2.55 12.81
N TYR A 43 11.88 2.23 11.83
CA TYR A 43 10.43 2.42 11.92
C TYR A 43 9.82 1.73 13.14
N LEU A 44 10.21 0.47 13.39
CA LEU A 44 9.65 -0.31 14.49
C LEU A 44 10.16 0.10 15.88
N ARG A 45 11.32 0.79 15.98
CA ARG A 45 11.91 1.14 17.29
C ARG A 45 11.08 2.16 18.07
N GLY A 46 10.40 3.07 17.37
CA GLY A 46 9.54 4.09 17.96
C GLY A 46 8.05 3.79 17.85
N ALA A 47 7.67 2.67 17.23
CA ALA A 47 6.28 2.36 16.95
C ALA A 47 5.64 1.59 18.10
N SER A 48 4.43 2.00 18.49
CA SER A 48 3.61 1.27 19.46
C SER A 48 3.06 -0.04 18.90
N ALA A 49 2.78 -0.07 17.59
CA ALA A 49 2.36 -1.23 16.83
C ALA A 49 2.72 -1.04 15.35
N ALA A 50 2.76 -2.15 14.60
CA ALA A 50 2.96 -2.10 13.16
C ALA A 50 2.05 -3.11 12.47
N ALA A 51 1.37 -2.66 11.41
CA ALA A 51 0.67 -3.51 10.47
C ALA A 51 1.59 -3.79 9.28
N LEU A 52 1.70 -5.05 8.90
CA LEU A 52 2.38 -5.47 7.69
C LEU A 52 1.36 -6.02 6.70
N SER A 53 1.44 -5.60 5.45
CA SER A 53 0.61 -6.11 4.37
C SER A 53 1.50 -6.55 3.21
N GLU A 54 1.02 -7.52 2.45
CA GLU A 54 1.68 -7.93 1.21
C GLU A 54 1.80 -6.74 0.25
N MET A 55 2.89 -6.71 -0.53
CA MET A 55 2.98 -5.80 -1.66
C MET A 55 2.23 -6.42 -2.85
N LEU A 56 0.96 -6.03 -3.01
CA LEU A 56 0.11 -6.43 -4.13
C LEU A 56 -0.25 -5.22 -5.02
N PRO A 57 -0.27 -5.37 -6.35
CA PRO A 57 0.30 -6.51 -7.09
C PRO A 57 1.82 -6.62 -6.84
N ALA A 58 2.37 -7.83 -6.92
CA ALA A 58 3.82 -8.00 -6.88
C ALA A 58 4.48 -7.28 -8.07
N VAL A 59 5.77 -6.96 -7.98
CA VAL A 59 6.49 -6.24 -9.06
C VAL A 59 6.38 -6.98 -10.41
N GLU A 60 6.41 -8.31 -10.38
CA GLU A 60 6.29 -9.16 -11.57
C GLU A 60 4.85 -9.25 -12.09
N GLU A 61 3.87 -8.84 -11.29
CA GLU A 61 2.44 -8.82 -11.62
C GLU A 61 1.97 -7.42 -12.06
N ALA A 62 2.83 -6.40 -11.99
CA ALA A 62 2.49 -5.04 -12.38
C ALA A 62 2.11 -4.96 -13.88
N TRP A 63 0.95 -4.35 -14.16
CA TRP A 63 0.25 -4.47 -15.45
C TRP A 63 0.63 -3.43 -16.51
N VAL A 64 1.25 -2.33 -16.11
CA VAL A 64 1.78 -1.33 -17.07
C VAL A 64 3.20 -1.74 -17.44
N ILE A 65 3.38 -2.03 -18.73
CA ILE A 65 4.64 -2.47 -19.32
C ILE A 65 4.97 -1.55 -20.50
N ASP A 66 6.22 -1.09 -20.58
CA ASP A 66 6.68 -0.29 -21.73
C ASP A 66 7.11 -1.16 -22.92
N ALA A 67 7.63 -0.51 -23.98
CA ALA A 67 8.10 -1.19 -25.18
C ALA A 67 9.36 -2.04 -24.96
N ASP A 68 10.15 -1.76 -23.91
CA ASP A 68 11.37 -2.48 -23.54
C ASP A 68 11.08 -3.63 -22.55
N GLY A 69 9.82 -3.80 -22.14
CA GLY A 69 9.39 -4.84 -21.21
C GLY A 69 9.55 -4.48 -19.73
N ALA A 70 9.88 -3.23 -19.41
CA ALA A 70 9.97 -2.75 -18.04
C ALA A 70 8.57 -2.58 -17.43
N ARG A 71 8.42 -2.98 -16.16
CA ARG A 71 7.16 -2.94 -15.41
C ARG A 71 7.10 -1.75 -14.47
N TYR A 72 5.92 -1.13 -14.38
CA TYR A 72 5.70 0.06 -13.56
C TYR A 72 4.54 -0.12 -12.60
N THR A 73 4.69 0.40 -11.38
CA THR A 73 3.54 0.55 -10.47
C THR A 73 2.57 1.57 -11.06
N ALA A 74 1.29 1.24 -11.12
CA ALA A 74 0.27 2.11 -11.66
C ALA A 74 -1.04 1.97 -10.88
N GLU A 75 -1.82 3.04 -10.87
CA GLU A 75 -3.14 3.12 -10.24
C GLU A 75 -4.14 3.62 -11.28
N LEU A 76 -5.28 2.94 -11.41
CA LEU A 76 -6.41 3.41 -12.22
C LEU A 76 -7.40 4.11 -11.31
N ARG A 77 -7.62 5.40 -11.54
CA ARG A 77 -8.58 6.21 -10.78
C ARG A 77 -9.78 6.53 -11.66
N ILE A 78 -10.97 6.18 -11.18
CA ILE A 78 -12.23 6.36 -11.92
C ILE A 78 -13.14 7.26 -11.08
N ALA A 79 -13.72 8.27 -11.71
CA ALA A 79 -14.85 9.02 -11.16
C ALA A 79 -16.11 8.57 -11.91
N ALA A 80 -17.03 7.92 -11.20
CA ALA A 80 -18.35 7.60 -11.72
C ALA A 80 -19.32 8.71 -11.26
N LEU A 81 -20.08 9.25 -12.22
CA LEU A 81 -21.12 10.24 -11.97
C LEU A 81 -22.47 9.60 -12.23
N ASP A 82 -23.50 10.07 -11.53
CA ASP A 82 -24.87 9.73 -11.85
C ASP A 82 -25.19 10.25 -13.27
N PRO A 83 -25.64 9.41 -14.21
CA PRO A 83 -26.09 9.88 -15.52
C PRO A 83 -27.36 10.75 -15.41
N GLU A 84 -28.15 10.60 -14.35
CA GLU A 84 -29.30 11.45 -14.10
C GLU A 84 -28.87 12.76 -13.43
N PRO A 85 -29.22 13.92 -14.01
CA PRO A 85 -28.96 15.20 -13.38
C PRO A 85 -29.66 15.27 -12.03
N TRP A 86 -28.95 15.71 -11.00
CA TRP A 86 -29.54 16.04 -9.71
C TRP A 86 -30.69 17.04 -9.90
N ARG A 87 -31.93 16.61 -9.61
CA ARG A 87 -33.14 17.44 -9.60
C ARG A 87 -33.58 17.60 -8.15
N PRO A 88 -33.10 18.63 -7.43
CA PRO A 88 -33.61 18.89 -6.09
C PRO A 88 -35.09 19.22 -6.20
N GLU A 89 -35.92 18.63 -5.34
CA GLU A 89 -37.27 19.17 -5.17
C GLU A 89 -37.17 20.64 -4.72
N PRO A 90 -38.09 21.52 -5.16
CA PRO A 90 -38.16 22.86 -4.63
C PRO A 90 -38.21 22.79 -3.11
N TRP A 91 -37.30 23.51 -2.44
CA TRP A 91 -37.30 23.62 -0.99
C TRP A 91 -38.71 23.97 -0.51
N ARG A 92 -39.32 23.08 0.29
CA ARG A 92 -40.54 23.36 1.04
C ARG A 92 -40.14 23.68 2.48
N PRO A 93 -40.43 24.88 3.00
CA PRO A 93 -40.32 25.12 4.43
C PRO A 93 -41.27 24.17 5.18
N GLU A 94 -40.83 23.68 6.35
CA GLU A 94 -41.74 23.05 7.31
C GLU A 94 -42.76 24.08 7.86
N PRO A 95 -43.98 23.63 8.22
CA PRO A 95 -45.06 24.52 8.66
C PRO A 95 -44.77 25.26 9.97
#